data_AF-A0A3D4UHX3-F1
#
_entry.id   AF-A0A3D4UHX3-F1
#
_cell.length_a   1.000
_cell.length_b   1.000
_cell.length_c   1.000
_cell.angle_alpha   90.00
_cell.angle_beta   90.00
_cell.angle_gamma   90.00
#
_symmetry.space_group_name_H-M   'P 1'
#
loop_
_entity.id
_entity.type
_entity.pdbx_description
1 polymer ?
#
loop_
_entity_poly.entity_id
_entity_poly.type
_entity_poly.pdbx_seq_one_letter_code
_entity_poly.pdbx_strand_id
1 'polypeptide(L)'
;MSSNPFIETGEAEAILPLPNNAKPVTVIGTEAIRRTFDEVCIKQTINSAMAPGVSTMVLNPDAHLGYGTPVGCVLSSPTHIYPGPVGVDIKCSMSLLSVDLDESAIADKKVRRHLINAICERTPTGTGKGQRSVKKSRRVMDRDGLKAITQGASQEVCEALGIPFEWASRCEDSAHTGHDGTHDALERRLEILRRDGHYASRLPGKILQLGSYGGGNHFGECEVVRVAEDDRARNTAEVFGLEDGKVAFLSHCGSRGFGHDLAAGQFKTLQAHFAKWDTPLPGGDRQLVYAPLGTPQANDYIDDMSMGANFATVNHLLINALVLEAFQEIFPGVQGRL
;
A
#
# COMPACT_ATOMS: atom_id res chain seq x y z
N MET A 1 25.39 -0.40 -28.60
CA MET A 1 25.43 -1.53 -27.64
C MET A 1 25.76 -0.90 -26.30
N SER A 2 24.73 -0.61 -25.49
CA SER A 2 24.95 -0.05 -24.16
C SER A 2 25.62 -1.13 -23.31
N SER A 3 26.77 -0.83 -22.73
CA SER A 3 27.46 -1.72 -21.80
C SER A 3 26.53 -2.01 -20.62
N ASN A 4 26.33 -3.29 -20.30
CA ASN A 4 25.61 -3.70 -19.10
C ASN A 4 26.18 -2.94 -17.88
N PRO A 5 25.39 -2.09 -17.20
CA PRO A 5 25.90 -1.26 -16.10
C PRO A 5 26.12 -2.06 -14.81
N PHE A 6 25.70 -3.33 -14.76
CA PHE A 6 25.75 -4.18 -13.58
C PHE A 6 27.00 -5.06 -13.52
N ILE A 7 27.50 -5.29 -12.31
CA ILE A 7 28.53 -6.29 -12.00
C ILE A 7 27.85 -7.46 -11.30
N GLU A 8 27.90 -8.65 -11.89
CA GLU A 8 27.21 -9.83 -11.37
C GLU A 8 27.90 -10.39 -10.13
N THR A 9 27.09 -10.73 -9.12
CA THR A 9 27.57 -11.32 -7.86
C THR A 9 26.94 -12.68 -7.56
N GLY A 10 25.89 -13.05 -8.29
CA GLY A 10 25.22 -14.35 -8.22
C GLY A 10 24.20 -14.55 -9.34
N GLU A 11 23.49 -15.68 -9.32
CA GLU A 11 22.49 -16.02 -10.34
C GLU A 11 21.38 -14.96 -10.47
N ALA A 12 20.85 -14.51 -9.32
CA ALA A 12 19.80 -13.50 -9.24
C ALA A 12 20.25 -12.23 -8.50
N GLU A 13 21.56 -12.00 -8.41
CA GLU A 13 22.13 -10.86 -7.69
C GLU A 13 23.24 -10.18 -8.51
N ALA A 14 23.25 -8.86 -8.46
CA ALA A 14 24.29 -8.01 -9.02
C ALA A 14 24.44 -6.73 -8.20
N ILE A 15 25.45 -5.94 -8.53
CA ILE A 15 25.62 -4.58 -8.02
C ILE A 15 25.62 -3.57 -9.16
N LEU A 16 25.03 -2.40 -8.93
CA LEU A 16 25.20 -1.22 -9.77
C LEU A 16 26.25 -0.32 -9.10
N PRO A 17 27.47 -0.21 -9.65
CA PRO A 17 28.50 0.67 -9.11
C PRO A 17 28.09 2.13 -9.25
N LEU A 18 28.39 2.93 -8.23
CA LEU A 18 28.12 4.37 -8.21
C LEU A 18 29.41 5.19 -8.38
N PRO A 19 29.33 6.43 -8.88
CA PRO A 19 30.48 7.32 -8.99
C PRO A 19 31.14 7.63 -7.63
N ASN A 20 32.37 8.15 -7.67
CA ASN A 20 33.09 8.67 -6.51
C ASN A 20 33.25 7.68 -5.33
N ASN A 21 33.33 6.38 -5.64
CA ASN A 21 33.38 5.29 -4.65
C ASN A 21 32.21 5.31 -3.65
N ALA A 22 31.05 5.86 -4.05
CA ALA A 22 29.83 5.75 -3.26
C ALA A 22 29.41 4.28 -3.11
N LYS A 23 28.67 3.97 -2.04
CA LYS A 23 28.22 2.61 -1.76
C LYS A 23 27.37 2.10 -2.93
N PRO A 24 27.71 0.95 -3.54
CA PRO A 24 26.96 0.45 -4.69
C PRO A 24 25.52 0.08 -4.32
N VAL A 25 24.65 0.06 -5.33
CA VAL A 25 23.26 -0.38 -5.18
C VAL A 25 23.19 -1.90 -5.36
N THR A 26 22.51 -2.58 -4.45
CA THR A 26 22.20 -4.01 -4.61
C THR A 26 21.09 -4.18 -5.64
N VAL A 27 21.27 -5.08 -6.60
CA VAL A 27 20.30 -5.34 -7.67
C VAL A 27 19.89 -6.80 -7.61
N ILE A 28 18.59 -7.03 -7.42
CA ILE A 28 17.99 -8.36 -7.38
C ILE A 28 17.30 -8.62 -8.71
N GLY A 29 17.63 -9.73 -9.34
CA GLY A 29 17.10 -10.14 -10.64
C GLY A 29 18.15 -10.91 -11.44
N THR A 30 17.70 -11.88 -12.23
CA THR A 30 18.55 -12.60 -13.19
C THR A 30 19.03 -11.68 -14.31
N GLU A 31 19.98 -12.12 -15.12
CA GLU A 31 20.45 -11.33 -16.27
C GLU A 31 19.28 -10.89 -17.18
N ALA A 32 18.32 -11.78 -17.45
CA ALA A 32 17.16 -11.48 -18.27
C ALA A 32 16.31 -10.34 -17.67
N ILE A 33 16.13 -10.33 -16.35
CA ILE A 33 15.39 -9.28 -15.63
C ILE A 33 16.20 -7.98 -15.60
N ARG A 34 17.49 -8.03 -15.29
CA ARG A 34 18.35 -6.83 -15.24
C ARG A 34 18.36 -6.08 -16.58
N ARG A 35 18.23 -6.80 -17.70
CA ARG A 35 18.12 -6.23 -19.05
C ARG A 35 16.80 -5.48 -19.31
N THR A 36 15.78 -5.62 -18.48
CA THR A 36 14.51 -4.88 -18.61
C THR A 36 14.55 -3.51 -17.93
N PHE A 37 15.55 -3.24 -17.09
CA PHE A 37 15.69 -1.94 -16.44
C PHE A 37 16.18 -0.90 -17.45
N ASP A 38 15.29 0.02 -17.82
CA ASP A 38 15.60 1.07 -18.79
C ASP A 38 16.53 2.16 -18.22
N GLU A 39 17.07 3.00 -19.11
CA GLU A 39 18.00 4.06 -18.73
C GLU A 39 17.41 5.04 -17.70
N VAL A 40 16.10 5.24 -17.69
CA VAL A 40 15.43 6.17 -16.77
C VAL A 40 15.34 5.55 -15.38
N CYS A 41 14.98 4.27 -15.27
CA CYS A 41 14.99 3.49 -14.04
C CYS A 41 16.40 3.50 -13.40
N ILE A 42 17.44 3.25 -14.19
CA ILE A 42 18.84 3.30 -13.72
C ILE A 42 19.22 4.70 -13.26
N LYS A 43 18.85 5.73 -14.02
CA LYS A 43 19.11 7.12 -13.63
C LYS A 43 18.43 7.50 -12.32
N GLN A 44 17.15 7.15 -12.14
CA GLN A 44 16.44 7.38 -10.88
C GLN A 44 17.11 6.62 -9.74
N THR A 45 17.52 5.37 -9.96
CA THR A 45 18.24 4.56 -8.98
C THR A 45 19.53 5.24 -8.51
N ILE A 46 20.34 5.74 -9.46
CA ILE A 46 21.60 6.45 -9.15
C ILE A 46 21.29 7.76 -8.40
N ASN A 47 20.33 8.55 -8.87
CA ASN A 47 19.96 9.81 -8.23
C ASN A 47 19.50 9.59 -6.78
N SER A 48 18.65 8.60 -6.55
CA SER A 48 18.14 8.24 -5.22
C SER A 48 19.26 7.70 -4.31
N ALA A 49 20.12 6.82 -4.80
CA ALA A 49 21.23 6.27 -4.00
C ALA A 49 22.26 7.33 -3.60
N MET A 50 22.44 8.37 -4.43
CA MET A 50 23.32 9.51 -4.18
C MET A 50 22.65 10.64 -3.38
N ALA A 51 21.37 10.49 -3.01
CA ALA A 51 20.63 11.54 -2.33
C ALA A 51 21.05 11.69 -0.85
N PRO A 52 20.89 12.88 -0.25
CA PRO A 52 21.33 13.16 1.12
C PRO A 52 20.78 12.16 2.15
N GLY A 53 21.68 11.63 2.97
CA GLY A 53 21.31 10.72 4.05
C GLY A 53 20.92 9.31 3.62
N VAL A 54 20.91 8.98 2.33
CA VAL A 54 20.64 7.61 1.87
C VAL A 54 21.82 6.72 2.21
N SER A 55 21.54 5.63 2.93
CA SER A 55 22.54 4.67 3.44
C SER A 55 22.52 3.35 2.70
N THR A 56 21.36 2.98 2.12
CA THR A 56 21.16 1.74 1.37
C THR A 56 20.11 1.97 0.30
N MET A 57 20.37 1.43 -0.88
CA MET A 57 19.43 1.36 -2.00
C MET A 57 19.46 -0.08 -2.53
N VAL A 58 18.29 -0.65 -2.77
CA VAL A 58 18.10 -1.96 -3.42
C VAL A 58 17.12 -1.80 -4.56
N LEU A 59 17.44 -2.41 -5.70
CA LEU A 59 16.56 -2.49 -6.87
C LEU A 59 16.02 -3.92 -6.98
N ASN A 60 14.70 -4.09 -6.91
CA ASN A 60 14.02 -5.39 -6.97
C ASN A 60 13.73 -5.81 -8.42
N PRO A 61 13.38 -7.10 -8.66
CA PRO A 61 13.19 -7.63 -10.01
C PRO A 61 12.11 -6.95 -10.85
N ASP A 62 11.15 -6.29 -10.21
CA ASP A 62 10.03 -5.60 -10.84
C ASP A 62 10.27 -4.10 -11.04
N ALA A 63 11.51 -3.65 -10.84
CA ALA A 63 11.81 -2.22 -10.87
C ALA A 63 11.59 -1.57 -12.23
N HIS A 64 10.99 -0.38 -12.22
CA HIS A 64 10.70 0.41 -13.41
C HIS A 64 10.56 1.90 -13.06
N LEU A 65 10.39 2.73 -14.09
CA LEU A 65 10.17 4.17 -13.96
C LEU A 65 9.12 4.49 -12.89
N GLY A 66 9.51 5.27 -11.90
CA GLY A 66 8.64 5.82 -10.87
C GLY A 66 8.63 7.35 -10.85
N TYR A 67 8.19 7.93 -9.73
CA TYR A 67 8.15 9.38 -9.52
C TYR A 67 9.34 9.81 -8.63
N GLY A 68 10.40 10.32 -9.26
CA GLY A 68 11.67 10.69 -8.63
C GLY A 68 12.54 9.53 -8.14
N THR A 69 11.94 8.41 -7.76
CA THR A 69 12.60 7.16 -7.35
C THR A 69 11.90 6.01 -8.09
N PRO A 70 12.62 4.95 -8.52
CA PRO A 70 11.99 3.84 -9.24
C PRO A 70 10.94 3.13 -8.37
N VAL A 71 9.89 2.61 -9.02
CA VAL A 71 9.04 1.58 -8.40
C VAL A 71 9.87 0.31 -8.25
N GLY A 72 9.55 -0.55 -7.28
CA GLY A 72 10.29 -1.80 -7.05
C GLY A 72 11.67 -1.54 -6.44
N CYS A 73 11.78 -0.60 -5.50
CA CYS A 73 13.03 -0.35 -4.80
C CYS A 73 12.85 -0.33 -3.28
N VAL A 74 13.98 -0.46 -2.57
CA VAL A 74 14.08 -0.20 -1.14
C VAL A 74 15.11 0.91 -0.95
N LEU A 75 14.69 2.00 -0.31
CA LEU A 75 15.57 3.13 0.05
C LEU A 75 15.56 3.29 1.56
N SER A 76 16.75 3.23 2.17
CA SER A 76 16.92 3.44 3.62
C SER A 76 17.73 4.70 3.88
N SER A 77 17.17 5.62 4.64
CA SER A 77 17.78 6.90 5.01
C SER A 77 17.59 7.16 6.51
N PRO A 78 18.64 7.11 7.34
CA PRO A 78 18.54 7.38 8.78
C PRO A 78 18.32 8.86 9.13
N THR A 79 18.39 9.78 8.17
CA THR A 79 18.39 11.23 8.45
C THR A 79 17.37 12.04 7.66
N HIS A 80 16.74 11.47 6.63
CA HIS A 80 15.81 12.17 5.74
C HIS A 80 14.63 11.29 5.34
N ILE A 81 13.45 11.90 5.18
CA ILE A 81 12.29 11.26 4.54
C ILE A 81 12.26 11.56 3.04
N TYR A 82 11.72 10.63 2.27
CA TYR A 82 11.55 10.73 0.82
C TYR A 82 10.15 10.25 0.45
N PRO A 83 9.24 11.13 -0.03
CA PRO A 83 7.90 10.72 -0.45
C PRO A 83 7.89 9.84 -1.72
N GLY A 84 8.87 10.04 -2.61
CA GLY A 84 9.04 9.30 -3.88
C GLY A 84 8.88 7.78 -3.76
N PRO A 85 9.75 7.09 -2.99
CA PRO A 85 9.69 5.63 -2.83
C PRO A 85 8.41 5.12 -2.15
N VAL A 86 7.70 5.94 -1.38
CA VAL A 86 6.42 5.55 -0.76
C VAL A 86 5.28 5.61 -1.79
N GLY A 87 5.37 6.54 -2.74
CA GLY A 87 4.39 6.69 -3.81
C GLY A 87 3.12 7.44 -3.40
N VAL A 88 2.23 7.61 -4.37
CA VAL A 88 1.00 8.41 -4.21
C VAL A 88 -0.17 7.62 -3.64
N ASP A 89 -0.20 6.31 -3.84
CA ASP A 89 -1.19 5.43 -3.18
C ASP A 89 -0.54 4.82 -1.94
N ILE A 90 -0.53 5.63 -0.88
CA ILE A 90 0.10 5.27 0.40
C ILE A 90 -0.46 3.92 0.86
N LYS A 91 0.43 2.97 1.16
CA LYS A 91 0.09 1.61 1.58
C LYS A 91 -0.83 0.86 0.60
N CYS A 92 -0.69 1.10 -0.71
CA CYS A 92 -1.15 0.15 -1.71
C CYS A 92 -0.49 -1.22 -1.44
N SER A 93 -1.30 -2.24 -1.21
CA SER A 93 -0.86 -3.51 -0.64
C SER A 93 -1.90 -4.60 -0.89
N MET A 94 -1.55 -5.84 -0.59
CA MET A 94 -2.45 -6.98 -0.70
C MET A 94 -2.92 -7.47 0.66
N SER A 95 -4.11 -8.07 0.70
CA SER A 95 -4.57 -8.91 1.79
C SER A 95 -5.13 -10.22 1.25
N LEU A 96 -4.98 -11.29 2.01
CA LEU A 96 -5.45 -12.62 1.66
C LEU A 96 -6.43 -13.11 2.72
N LEU A 97 -7.67 -13.35 2.33
CA LEU A 97 -8.70 -13.95 3.18
C LEU A 97 -8.81 -15.43 2.86
N SER A 98 -8.40 -16.29 3.79
CA SER A 98 -8.65 -17.74 3.70
C SER A 98 -10.10 -18.02 4.08
N VAL A 99 -10.77 -18.89 3.33
CA VAL A 99 -12.16 -19.28 3.55
C VAL A 99 -12.21 -20.79 3.75
N ASP A 100 -12.98 -21.28 4.72
CA ASP A 100 -13.09 -22.71 5.04
C ASP A 100 -13.96 -23.51 4.03
N LEU A 101 -13.75 -23.23 2.75
CA LEU A 101 -14.53 -23.74 1.62
C LEU A 101 -13.62 -24.53 0.68
N ASP A 102 -14.02 -25.75 0.32
CA ASP A 102 -13.29 -26.57 -0.66
C ASP A 102 -13.50 -26.06 -2.09
N GLU A 103 -12.48 -26.23 -2.94
CA GLU A 103 -12.53 -25.84 -4.36
C GLU A 103 -13.73 -26.42 -5.12
N SER A 104 -14.20 -27.60 -4.71
CA SER A 104 -15.34 -28.28 -5.34
C SER A 104 -16.63 -27.46 -5.21
N ALA A 105 -16.77 -26.65 -4.15
CA ALA A 105 -17.93 -25.79 -3.93
C ALA A 105 -18.01 -24.63 -4.94
N ILE A 106 -16.87 -24.23 -5.53
CA ILE A 106 -16.80 -23.18 -6.55
C ILE A 106 -16.52 -23.74 -7.95
N ALA A 107 -16.60 -25.06 -8.15
CA ALA A 107 -16.36 -25.70 -9.46
C ALA A 107 -17.43 -25.32 -10.50
N ASP A 108 -18.67 -25.07 -10.08
CA ASP A 108 -19.75 -24.63 -10.98
C ASP A 108 -19.63 -23.15 -11.38
N LYS A 109 -19.78 -22.88 -12.68
CA LYS A 109 -19.65 -21.54 -13.24
C LYS A 109 -20.77 -20.59 -12.79
N LYS A 110 -21.99 -21.09 -12.56
CA LYS A 110 -23.11 -20.25 -12.09
C LYS A 110 -22.90 -19.86 -10.64
N VAL A 111 -22.40 -20.78 -9.80
CA VAL A 111 -22.01 -20.49 -8.42
C VAL A 111 -20.95 -19.39 -8.38
N ARG A 112 -19.86 -19.50 -9.17
CA ARG A 112 -18.85 -18.43 -9.26
C ARG A 112 -19.45 -17.10 -9.70
N ARG A 113 -20.37 -17.11 -10.67
CA ARG A 113 -21.03 -15.88 -11.13
C ARG A 113 -21.89 -15.25 -10.03
N HIS A 114 -22.63 -16.05 -9.26
CA HIS A 114 -23.41 -15.55 -8.13
C HIS A 114 -22.52 -14.95 -7.05
N LEU A 115 -21.41 -15.62 -6.72
CA LEU A 115 -20.43 -15.11 -5.76
C LEU A 115 -19.81 -13.77 -6.21
N ILE A 116 -19.34 -13.70 -7.47
CA ILE A 116 -18.81 -12.44 -8.04
C ILE A 116 -19.85 -11.32 -7.96
N ASN A 117 -21.12 -11.61 -8.32
CA ASN A 117 -22.18 -10.62 -8.24
C ASN A 117 -22.42 -10.17 -6.78
N ALA A 118 -22.47 -11.11 -5.83
CA ALA A 118 -22.67 -10.81 -4.41
C ALA A 118 -21.53 -9.95 -3.83
N ILE A 119 -20.29 -10.16 -4.28
CA ILE A 119 -19.12 -9.33 -3.94
C ILE A 119 -19.28 -7.94 -4.57
N CYS A 120 -19.54 -7.84 -5.88
CA CYS A 120 -19.71 -6.56 -6.56
C CYS A 120 -20.90 -5.73 -6.04
N GLU A 121 -21.92 -6.36 -5.44
CA GLU A 121 -23.01 -5.64 -4.76
C GLU A 121 -22.58 -4.99 -3.44
N ARG A 122 -21.45 -5.41 -2.84
CA ARG A 122 -20.91 -4.93 -1.57
C ARG A 122 -19.66 -4.07 -1.71
N THR A 123 -18.77 -4.40 -2.65
CA THR A 123 -17.46 -3.76 -2.82
C THR A 123 -17.42 -2.92 -4.10
N PRO A 124 -17.47 -1.58 -4.02
CA PRO A 124 -17.38 -0.71 -5.20
C PRO A 124 -16.02 -0.83 -5.91
N THR A 125 -16.05 -0.85 -7.24
CA THR A 125 -14.86 -0.85 -8.12
C THR A 125 -14.89 0.35 -9.06
N GLY A 126 -13.72 0.89 -9.40
CA GLY A 126 -13.55 2.02 -10.32
C GLY A 126 -13.21 3.35 -9.64
N THR A 127 -12.65 4.27 -10.42
CA THR A 127 -12.20 5.59 -9.95
C THR A 127 -13.34 6.41 -9.38
N GLY A 128 -13.12 6.99 -8.19
CA GLY A 128 -14.10 7.83 -7.50
C GLY A 128 -15.32 7.10 -6.94
N LYS A 129 -15.40 5.77 -7.10
CA LYS A 129 -16.46 4.96 -6.49
C LYS A 129 -16.19 4.78 -5.00
N GLY A 130 -17.27 4.55 -4.27
CA GLY A 130 -17.31 4.43 -2.82
C GLY A 130 -18.65 3.86 -2.38
N GLN A 131 -18.91 3.80 -1.08
CA GLN A 131 -20.01 3.04 -0.47
C GLN A 131 -21.41 3.28 -1.06
N ARG A 132 -21.68 4.49 -1.61
CA ARG A 132 -22.96 4.83 -2.24
C ARG A 132 -23.12 4.29 -3.67
N SER A 133 -22.09 3.63 -4.22
CA SER A 133 -22.06 3.17 -5.62
C SER A 133 -22.66 1.79 -5.81
N VAL A 134 -22.86 1.04 -4.72
CA VAL A 134 -23.35 -0.34 -4.73
C VAL A 134 -24.40 -0.51 -3.61
N LYS A 135 -25.24 -1.54 -3.72
CA LYS A 135 -26.47 -1.65 -2.92
C LYS A 135 -26.25 -2.13 -1.49
N LYS A 136 -25.26 -2.99 -1.28
CA LYS A 136 -25.01 -3.71 -0.02
C LYS A 136 -23.69 -3.29 0.65
N SER A 137 -23.08 -2.18 0.26
CA SER A 137 -21.87 -1.67 0.93
C SER A 137 -22.16 -1.34 2.39
N ARG A 138 -21.12 -1.41 3.23
CA ARG A 138 -21.18 -0.87 4.59
C ARG A 138 -21.22 0.66 4.53
N ARG A 139 -22.07 1.27 5.35
CA ARG A 139 -22.11 2.73 5.53
C ARG A 139 -21.15 3.13 6.64
N VAL A 140 -20.09 3.82 6.29
CA VAL A 140 -19.17 4.49 7.22
C VAL A 140 -19.71 5.89 7.52
N MET A 141 -19.85 6.21 8.80
CA MET A 141 -20.20 7.54 9.28
C MET A 141 -18.95 8.43 9.34
N ASP A 142 -19.10 9.74 9.15
CA ASP A 142 -17.97 10.69 9.16
C ASP A 142 -17.11 10.54 10.43
N ARG A 143 -17.73 10.40 11.60
CA ARG A 143 -17.02 10.19 12.87
C ARG A 143 -16.11 8.95 12.82
N ASP A 144 -16.65 7.82 12.36
CA ASP A 144 -15.93 6.55 12.37
C ASP A 144 -14.84 6.55 11.29
N GLY A 145 -15.08 7.21 10.15
CA GLY A 145 -14.05 7.44 9.13
C GLY A 145 -12.91 8.33 9.60
N LEU A 146 -13.20 9.38 10.39
CA LEU A 146 -12.15 10.21 11.00
C LEU A 146 -11.33 9.41 12.02
N LYS A 147 -11.97 8.56 12.83
CA LYS A 147 -11.27 7.64 13.74
C LYS A 147 -10.43 6.62 12.97
N ALA A 148 -10.94 6.07 11.87
CA ALA A 148 -10.18 5.16 11.02
C ALA A 148 -8.88 5.80 10.52
N ILE A 149 -8.92 7.09 10.17
CA ILE A 149 -7.75 7.86 9.72
C ILE A 149 -6.73 8.04 10.86
N THR A 150 -7.17 8.38 12.08
CA THR A 150 -6.25 8.73 13.18
C THR A 150 -5.85 7.55 14.07
N GLN A 151 -6.62 6.47 14.07
CA GLN A 151 -6.46 5.33 14.98
C GLN A 151 -6.24 3.99 14.27
N GLY A 152 -6.36 3.94 12.93
CA GLY A 152 -6.21 2.70 12.17
C GLY A 152 -7.26 1.65 12.56
N ALA A 153 -6.87 0.38 12.55
CA ALA A 153 -7.72 -0.75 12.94
C ALA A 153 -7.81 -0.92 14.46
N SER A 154 -8.11 0.16 15.19
CA SER A 154 -8.38 0.10 16.64
C SER A 154 -9.66 -0.71 16.91
N GLN A 155 -9.79 -1.26 18.12
CA GLN A 155 -10.97 -2.04 18.50
C GLN A 155 -12.27 -1.25 18.26
N GLU A 156 -12.29 0.03 18.65
CA GLU A 156 -13.47 0.89 18.44
C GLU A 156 -13.80 1.05 16.95
N VAL A 157 -12.80 1.25 16.09
CA VAL A 157 -13.01 1.36 14.64
C VAL A 157 -13.52 0.04 14.06
N CYS A 158 -12.89 -1.08 14.44
CA CYS A 158 -13.29 -2.40 13.96
C CYS A 158 -14.74 -2.74 14.37
N GLU A 159 -15.10 -2.54 15.63
CA GLU A 159 -16.46 -2.76 16.13
C GLU A 159 -17.49 -1.85 15.42
N ALA A 160 -17.18 -0.57 15.26
CA ALA A 160 -18.07 0.38 14.57
C ALA A 160 -18.32 0.00 13.10
N LEU A 161 -17.33 -0.62 12.44
CA LEU A 161 -17.43 -1.03 11.04
C LEU A 161 -17.90 -2.48 10.86
N GLY A 162 -17.99 -3.26 11.94
CA GLY A 162 -18.32 -4.68 11.92
C GLY A 162 -17.20 -5.54 11.34
N ILE A 163 -15.95 -5.12 11.56
CA ILE A 163 -14.75 -5.87 11.23
C ILE A 163 -14.37 -6.70 12.47
N PRO A 164 -14.05 -8.00 12.33
CA PRO A 164 -13.51 -8.79 13.43
C PRO A 164 -12.19 -8.18 13.94
N PHE A 165 -12.14 -7.75 15.20
CA PHE A 165 -10.97 -7.03 15.72
C PHE A 165 -9.71 -7.91 15.75
N GLU A 166 -9.86 -9.22 15.93
CA GLU A 166 -8.75 -10.17 15.90
C GLU A 166 -7.98 -10.15 14.57
N TRP A 167 -8.61 -9.74 13.47
CA TRP A 167 -7.95 -9.60 12.17
C TRP A 167 -6.88 -8.50 12.17
N ALA A 168 -7.00 -7.51 13.06
CA ALA A 168 -5.94 -6.51 13.24
C ALA A 168 -4.61 -7.16 13.67
N SER A 169 -4.64 -8.30 14.37
CA SER A 169 -3.41 -9.02 14.77
C SER A 169 -2.74 -9.81 13.63
N ARG A 170 -3.37 -9.85 12.46
CA ARG A 170 -2.90 -10.53 11.25
C ARG A 170 -2.35 -9.57 10.20
N CYS A 171 -2.45 -8.27 10.47
CA CYS A 171 -1.81 -7.24 9.67
C CYS A 171 -0.39 -6.99 10.18
N GLU A 172 0.58 -6.83 9.27
CA GLU A 172 1.94 -6.40 9.63
C GLU A 172 1.91 -5.07 10.40
N ASP A 173 1.15 -4.08 9.89
CA ASP A 173 0.86 -2.84 10.62
C ASP A 173 -0.65 -2.55 10.63
N SER A 174 -1.29 -2.78 11.77
CA SER A 174 -2.73 -2.58 11.95
C SER A 174 -3.12 -1.14 12.28
N ALA A 175 -2.22 -0.38 12.90
CA ALA A 175 -2.40 1.03 13.23
C ALA A 175 -1.05 1.74 13.29
N HIS A 176 -1.05 3.02 12.92
CA HIS A 176 0.10 3.92 12.94
C HIS A 176 -0.23 5.13 13.80
N THR A 177 0.80 5.66 14.43
CA THR A 177 0.79 6.91 15.19
C THR A 177 1.54 8.00 14.43
N GLY A 178 1.46 9.25 14.91
CA GLY A 178 2.17 10.37 14.29
C GLY A 178 3.68 10.35 14.55
N HIS A 179 4.35 11.38 14.06
CA HIS A 179 5.79 11.59 14.14
C HIS A 179 6.35 11.56 15.58
N ASP A 180 5.52 11.86 16.58
CA ASP A 180 5.88 11.82 18.01
C ASP A 180 5.44 10.52 18.72
N GLY A 181 4.95 9.53 17.96
CA GLY A 181 4.48 8.26 18.48
C GLY A 181 3.05 8.30 19.04
N THR A 182 2.29 9.38 18.87
CA THR A 182 0.94 9.54 19.44
C THR A 182 -0.17 9.61 18.38
N HIS A 183 -1.39 9.23 18.76
CA HIS A 183 -2.59 9.51 17.95
C HIS A 183 -2.96 11.00 17.94
N ASP A 184 -2.66 11.72 19.03
CA ASP A 184 -2.93 13.16 19.15
C ASP A 184 -2.20 13.97 18.06
N ALA A 185 -1.01 13.56 17.64
CA ALA A 185 -0.32 14.17 16.50
C ALA A 185 -1.14 14.05 15.22
N LEU A 186 -1.69 12.86 14.94
CA LEU A 186 -2.54 12.63 13.78
C LEU A 186 -3.85 13.44 13.87
N GLU A 187 -4.45 13.54 15.06
CA GLU A 187 -5.65 14.35 15.27
C GLU A 187 -5.40 15.84 15.02
N ARG A 188 -4.30 16.39 15.55
CA ARG A 188 -3.89 17.78 15.31
C ARG A 188 -3.61 18.02 13.82
N ARG A 189 -2.91 17.10 13.17
CA ARG A 189 -2.62 17.19 11.73
C ARG A 189 -3.90 17.17 10.91
N LEU A 190 -4.83 16.25 11.21
CA LEU A 190 -6.12 16.17 10.56
C LEU A 190 -6.96 17.44 10.76
N GLU A 191 -6.91 18.05 11.95
CA GLU A 191 -7.59 19.32 12.21
C GLU A 191 -7.04 20.45 11.32
N ILE A 192 -5.72 20.53 11.14
CA ILE A 192 -5.09 21.49 10.22
C ILE A 192 -5.58 21.27 8.79
N LEU A 193 -5.58 20.02 8.31
CA LEU A 193 -6.09 19.68 6.98
C LEU A 193 -7.58 20.03 6.83
N ARG A 194 -8.39 19.85 7.87
CA ARG A 194 -9.81 20.22 7.85
C ARG A 194 -10.08 21.73 7.82
N ARG A 195 -9.09 22.56 8.14
CA ARG A 195 -9.16 24.02 8.02
C ARG A 195 -8.66 24.51 6.65
N ASP A 196 -7.89 23.68 5.94
CA ASP A 196 -7.50 23.95 4.56
C ASP A 196 -8.69 23.73 3.61
N GLY A 197 -9.07 24.75 2.85
CA GLY A 197 -10.26 24.71 1.99
C GLY A 197 -10.23 23.61 0.91
N HIS A 198 -9.04 23.20 0.46
CA HIS A 198 -8.89 22.14 -0.52
C HIS A 198 -9.23 20.78 0.09
N TYR A 199 -8.67 20.47 1.26
CA TYR A 199 -8.93 19.20 1.97
C TYR A 199 -10.32 19.16 2.60
N ALA A 200 -10.76 20.24 3.24
CA ALA A 200 -12.05 20.33 3.93
C ALA A 200 -13.23 19.97 3.01
N SER A 201 -13.20 20.43 1.76
CA SER A 201 -14.26 20.19 0.78
C SER A 201 -14.28 18.75 0.24
N ARG A 202 -13.15 18.03 0.29
CA ARG A 202 -12.99 16.70 -0.30
C ARG A 202 -13.08 15.57 0.72
N LEU A 203 -12.63 15.80 1.94
CA LEU A 203 -12.51 14.77 2.98
C LEU A 203 -13.77 13.94 3.18
N PRO A 204 -15.00 14.51 3.27
CA PRO A 204 -16.21 13.70 3.39
C PRO A 204 -16.38 12.71 2.23
N GLY A 205 -16.10 13.16 0.99
CA GLY A 205 -16.14 12.31 -0.20
C GLY A 205 -15.08 11.21 -0.20
N LYS A 206 -13.92 11.46 0.41
CA LYS A 206 -12.84 10.46 0.54
C LYS A 206 -13.17 9.40 1.60
N ILE A 207 -13.76 9.78 2.73
CA ILE A 207 -14.23 8.84 3.75
C ILE A 207 -15.24 7.84 3.16
N LEU A 208 -16.12 8.31 2.26
CA LEU A 208 -17.07 7.43 1.55
C LEU A 208 -16.40 6.39 0.64
N GLN A 209 -15.08 6.44 0.43
CA GLN A 209 -14.34 5.45 -0.35
C GLN A 209 -13.86 4.25 0.47
N LEU A 210 -14.02 4.25 1.80
CA LEU A 210 -13.76 3.06 2.62
C LEU A 210 -14.64 1.89 2.17
N GLY A 211 -14.06 0.69 2.13
CA GLY A 211 -14.69 -0.53 1.63
C GLY A 211 -14.70 -0.65 0.09
N SER A 212 -13.84 0.09 -0.62
CA SER A 212 -13.80 0.09 -2.10
C SER A 212 -12.42 -0.21 -2.67
N TYR A 213 -12.39 -0.82 -3.87
CA TYR A 213 -11.15 -1.16 -4.57
C TYR A 213 -10.53 0.03 -5.29
N GLY A 214 -11.33 0.79 -6.04
CA GLY A 214 -10.80 1.79 -6.97
C GLY A 214 -10.57 1.32 -8.39
N GLY A 215 -9.81 2.12 -9.14
CA GLY A 215 -9.30 1.77 -10.47
C GLY A 215 -7.79 1.55 -10.44
N GLY A 216 -7.16 1.46 -11.62
CA GLY A 216 -5.74 1.14 -11.74
C GLY A 216 -5.51 -0.36 -11.67
N ASN A 217 -4.46 -0.79 -10.98
CA ASN A 217 -4.08 -2.19 -10.78
C ASN A 217 -4.78 -2.85 -9.58
N HIS A 218 -5.80 -2.22 -8.99
CA HIS A 218 -6.54 -2.75 -7.85
C HIS A 218 -7.60 -3.77 -8.29
N PHE A 219 -7.67 -4.89 -7.59
CA PHE A 219 -8.55 -6.01 -7.92
C PHE A 219 -8.91 -6.83 -6.68
N GLY A 220 -9.92 -7.69 -6.82
CA GLY A 220 -10.21 -8.77 -5.90
C GLY A 220 -10.39 -10.06 -6.69
N GLU A 221 -9.70 -11.11 -6.28
CA GLU A 221 -9.64 -12.39 -7.00
C GLU A 221 -9.92 -13.55 -6.05
N CYS A 222 -10.76 -14.49 -6.51
CA CYS A 222 -11.05 -15.72 -5.80
C CYS A 222 -10.14 -16.81 -6.35
N GLU A 223 -9.29 -17.36 -5.48
CA GLU A 223 -8.23 -18.31 -5.82
C GLU A 223 -8.41 -19.62 -5.05
N VAL A 224 -7.67 -20.65 -5.49
CA VAL A 224 -7.56 -21.92 -4.77
C VAL A 224 -6.13 -22.08 -4.32
N VAL A 225 -5.94 -22.32 -3.03
CA VAL A 225 -4.64 -22.57 -2.42
C VAL A 225 -4.07 -23.87 -2.98
N ARG A 226 -2.85 -23.81 -3.49
CA ARG A 226 -2.07 -24.99 -3.90
C ARG A 226 -0.75 -25.02 -3.14
N VAL A 227 -0.57 -26.04 -2.30
CA VAL A 227 0.64 -26.21 -1.49
C VAL A 227 1.57 -27.20 -2.19
N ALA A 228 2.83 -26.81 -2.37
CA ALA A 228 3.81 -27.70 -2.98
C ALA A 228 4.08 -28.94 -2.10
N GLU A 229 4.48 -30.05 -2.73
CA GLU A 229 4.66 -31.35 -2.07
C GLU A 229 5.95 -31.46 -1.22
N ASP A 230 6.68 -30.38 -1.01
CA ASP A 230 7.87 -30.37 -0.15
C ASP A 230 7.57 -29.97 1.30
N ASP A 231 8.41 -30.43 2.24
CA ASP A 231 8.21 -30.20 3.67
C ASP A 231 8.24 -28.71 4.04
N ARG A 232 9.04 -27.91 3.33
CA ARG A 232 9.15 -26.48 3.60
C ARG A 232 7.83 -25.78 3.25
N ALA A 233 7.26 -26.07 2.09
CA ALA A 233 5.98 -25.52 1.66
C ALA A 233 4.85 -25.93 2.62
N ARG A 234 4.76 -27.21 2.99
CA ARG A 234 3.77 -27.70 3.97
C ARG A 234 3.87 -26.99 5.32
N ASN A 235 5.08 -26.91 5.88
CA ASN A 235 5.30 -26.25 7.17
C ASN A 235 4.97 -24.74 7.11
N THR A 236 5.29 -24.08 5.99
CA THR A 236 4.95 -22.66 5.79
C THR A 236 3.43 -22.47 5.72
N ALA A 237 2.74 -23.35 4.99
CA ALA A 237 1.29 -23.31 4.86
C ALA A 237 0.59 -23.51 6.21
N GLU A 238 1.08 -24.45 7.04
CA GLU A 238 0.56 -24.68 8.40
C GLU A 238 0.69 -23.43 9.28
N VAL A 239 1.86 -22.77 9.28
CA VAL A 239 2.09 -21.54 10.06
C VAL A 239 1.15 -20.41 9.63
N PHE A 240 0.86 -20.30 8.33
CA PHE A 240 -0.05 -19.29 7.78
C PHE A 240 -1.53 -19.72 7.77
N GLY A 241 -1.85 -20.93 8.22
CA GLY A 241 -3.22 -21.45 8.17
C GLY A 241 -3.78 -21.61 6.76
N LEU A 242 -2.90 -21.86 5.78
CA LEU A 242 -3.25 -22.15 4.40
C LEU A 242 -3.39 -23.65 4.21
N GLU A 243 -4.52 -24.08 3.67
CA GLU A 243 -4.84 -25.50 3.44
C GLU A 243 -4.97 -25.77 1.94
N ASP A 244 -4.31 -26.81 1.44
CA ASP A 244 -4.38 -27.19 0.02
C ASP A 244 -5.82 -27.49 -0.42
N GLY A 245 -6.21 -26.97 -1.58
CA GLY A 245 -7.55 -27.15 -2.14
C GLY A 245 -8.64 -26.28 -1.51
N LYS A 246 -8.30 -25.42 -0.53
CA LYS A 246 -9.23 -24.43 0.01
C LYS A 246 -9.29 -23.16 -0.85
N VAL A 247 -10.42 -22.50 -0.78
CA VAL A 247 -10.66 -21.21 -1.44
C VAL A 247 -10.06 -20.09 -0.61
N ALA A 248 -9.37 -19.17 -1.28
CA ALA A 248 -8.88 -17.93 -0.72
C ALA A 248 -9.37 -16.74 -1.57
N PHE A 249 -9.36 -15.55 -0.98
CA PHE A 249 -9.68 -14.32 -1.69
C PHE A 249 -8.53 -13.32 -1.53
N LEU A 250 -7.87 -13.02 -2.64
CA LEU A 250 -6.78 -12.05 -2.72
C LEU A 250 -7.35 -10.68 -3.08
N SER A 251 -7.07 -9.68 -2.25
CA SER A 251 -7.52 -8.30 -2.43
C SER A 251 -6.32 -7.38 -2.57
N HIS A 252 -6.29 -6.58 -3.63
CA HIS A 252 -5.27 -5.55 -3.87
C HIS A 252 -5.93 -4.17 -3.90
N CYS A 253 -5.61 -3.33 -2.91
CA CYS A 253 -6.10 -1.96 -2.81
C CYS A 253 -5.17 -1.10 -1.94
N GLY A 254 -5.56 0.14 -1.65
CA GLY A 254 -4.74 1.08 -0.89
C GLY A 254 -5.54 2.17 -0.20
N SER A 255 -4.89 3.30 0.05
CA SER A 255 -5.45 4.48 0.76
C SER A 255 -6.43 5.30 -0.08
N ARG A 256 -6.72 4.85 -1.29
CA ARG A 256 -7.70 5.42 -2.21
C ARG A 256 -7.39 6.88 -2.53
N GLY A 257 -8.41 7.67 -2.84
CA GLY A 257 -8.22 9.08 -3.12
C GLY A 257 -7.79 9.89 -1.91
N PHE A 258 -7.84 9.35 -0.68
CA PHE A 258 -7.40 10.05 0.52
C PHE A 258 -5.88 10.13 0.55
N GLY A 259 -5.17 8.99 0.48
CA GLY A 259 -3.70 9.02 0.47
C GLY A 259 -3.13 9.69 -0.77
N HIS A 260 -3.80 9.60 -1.93
CA HIS A 260 -3.41 10.39 -3.10
C HIS A 260 -3.43 11.90 -2.84
N ASP A 261 -4.50 12.42 -2.22
CA ASP A 261 -4.60 13.86 -1.93
C ASP A 261 -3.50 14.28 -0.93
N LEU A 262 -3.22 13.46 0.09
CA LEU A 262 -2.15 13.68 1.06
C LEU A 262 -0.77 13.71 0.39
N ALA A 263 -0.43 12.68 -0.38
CA ALA A 263 0.84 12.58 -1.08
C ALA A 263 1.05 13.74 -2.06
N ALA A 264 0.03 14.09 -2.84
CA ALA A 264 0.08 15.24 -3.75
C ALA A 264 0.32 16.56 -3.02
N GLY A 265 -0.32 16.76 -1.87
CA GLY A 265 -0.09 17.93 -1.01
C GLY A 265 1.34 17.98 -0.45
N GLN A 266 1.89 16.83 -0.07
CA GLN A 266 3.26 16.69 0.43
C GLN A 266 4.30 17.02 -0.65
N PHE A 267 4.16 16.42 -1.84
CA PHE A 267 5.03 16.76 -2.97
C PHE A 267 5.00 18.24 -3.29
N LYS A 268 3.80 18.84 -3.35
CA LYS A 268 3.65 20.28 -3.60
C LYS A 268 4.35 21.13 -2.53
N THR A 269 4.20 20.77 -1.26
CA THR A 269 4.78 21.49 -0.13
C THR A 269 6.31 21.43 -0.15
N LEU A 270 6.87 20.25 -0.36
CA LEU A 270 8.31 20.05 -0.42
C LEU A 270 8.92 20.70 -1.68
N GLN A 271 8.29 20.57 -2.84
CA GLN A 271 8.76 21.25 -4.06
C GLN A 271 8.79 22.78 -3.89
N ALA A 272 7.78 23.36 -3.23
CA ALA A 272 7.76 24.78 -2.92
C ALA A 272 8.88 25.17 -1.93
N HIS A 273 9.22 24.29 -0.99
CA HIS A 273 10.35 24.50 -0.09
C HIS A 273 11.68 24.54 -0.86
N PHE A 274 11.96 23.55 -1.72
CA PHE A 274 13.18 23.52 -2.53
C PHE A 274 13.33 24.78 -3.38
N ALA A 275 12.24 25.23 -4.02
CA ALA A 275 12.24 26.44 -4.82
C ALA A 275 12.48 27.71 -3.99
N LYS A 276 11.90 27.80 -2.78
CA LYS A 276 12.05 28.97 -1.90
C LYS A 276 13.47 29.11 -1.35
N TRP A 277 14.16 28.00 -1.09
CA TRP A 277 15.47 27.98 -0.43
C TRP A 277 16.63 27.66 -1.36
N ASP A 278 16.40 27.64 -2.68
CA ASP A 278 17.40 27.30 -3.72
C ASP A 278 18.17 26.01 -3.40
N THR A 279 17.47 25.03 -2.81
CA THR A 279 18.08 23.77 -2.40
C THR A 279 18.33 22.91 -3.64
N PRO A 280 19.56 22.44 -3.88
CA PRO A 280 19.85 21.57 -5.01
C PRO A 280 19.04 20.28 -4.95
N LEU A 281 18.32 19.97 -6.04
CA LEU A 281 17.62 18.70 -6.19
C LEU A 281 18.63 17.57 -6.47
N PRO A 282 18.54 16.41 -5.81
CA PRO A 282 19.40 15.28 -6.11
C PRO A 282 19.29 14.88 -7.59
N GLY A 283 20.42 14.85 -8.29
CA GLY A 283 20.48 14.57 -9.73
C GLY A 283 19.69 15.56 -10.62
N GLY A 284 19.33 16.74 -10.09
CA GLY A 284 18.48 17.72 -10.78
C GLY A 284 17.02 17.29 -10.96
N ASP A 285 16.58 16.22 -10.27
CA ASP A 285 15.24 15.67 -10.43
C ASP A 285 14.22 16.38 -9.55
N ARG A 286 13.26 17.08 -10.18
CA ARG A 286 12.18 17.82 -9.48
C ARG A 286 11.19 16.93 -8.71
N GLN A 287 11.22 15.63 -8.96
CA GLN A 287 10.38 14.65 -8.29
C GLN A 287 11.08 14.04 -7.06
N LEU A 288 12.40 14.17 -6.95
CA LEU A 288 13.21 13.63 -5.85
C LEU A 288 13.35 14.64 -4.70
N VAL A 289 12.22 15.01 -4.11
CA VAL A 289 12.16 15.89 -2.94
C VAL A 289 12.33 15.12 -1.63
N TYR A 290 12.86 15.80 -0.61
CA TYR A 290 13.10 15.21 0.71
C TYR A 290 12.95 16.23 1.83
N ALA A 291 12.90 15.76 3.07
CA ALA A 291 13.05 16.61 4.25
C ALA A 291 13.93 15.92 5.31
N PRO A 292 14.87 16.63 5.97
CA PRO A 292 15.61 16.08 7.10
C PRO A 292 14.66 15.73 8.25
N LEU A 293 14.90 14.61 8.92
CA LEU A 293 14.14 14.18 10.09
C LEU A 293 14.20 15.23 11.21
N GLY A 294 13.11 15.38 11.94
CA GLY A 294 12.96 16.39 12.99
C GLY A 294 12.61 17.80 12.50
N THR A 295 12.54 18.02 11.19
CA THR A 295 12.00 19.27 10.62
C THR A 295 10.46 19.23 10.60
N PRO A 296 9.78 20.39 10.66
CA PRO A 296 8.32 20.45 10.53
C PRO A 296 7.80 19.76 9.25
N GLN A 297 8.53 19.87 8.14
CA GLN A 297 8.18 19.23 6.88
C GLN A 297 8.23 17.71 6.96
N ALA A 298 9.26 17.14 7.62
CA ALA A 298 9.36 15.71 7.81
C ALA A 298 8.26 15.18 8.75
N ASN A 299 7.97 15.91 9.84
CA ASN A 299 6.92 15.55 10.78
C ASN A 299 5.53 15.56 10.13
N ASP A 300 5.22 16.62 9.39
CA ASP A 300 3.98 16.72 8.61
C ASP A 300 3.83 15.58 7.60
N TYR A 301 4.92 15.20 6.93
CA TYR A 301 4.93 14.07 6.00
C TYR A 301 4.67 12.73 6.72
N ILE A 302 5.33 12.48 7.85
CA ILE A 302 5.14 11.24 8.63
C ILE A 302 3.70 11.14 9.11
N ASP A 303 3.10 12.23 9.59
CA ASP A 303 1.71 12.24 10.02
C ASP A 303 0.74 11.96 8.86
N ASP A 304 0.95 12.59 7.70
CA ASP A 304 0.14 12.38 6.51
C ASP A 304 0.29 10.95 5.96
N MET A 305 1.51 10.42 5.90
CA MET A 305 1.77 9.03 5.52
C MET A 305 1.06 8.05 6.46
N SER A 306 1.16 8.28 7.77
CA SER A 306 0.55 7.41 8.79
C SER A 306 -0.98 7.42 8.71
N MET A 307 -1.58 8.59 8.48
CA MET A 307 -3.02 8.70 8.21
C MET A 307 -3.45 7.95 6.94
N GLY A 308 -2.67 8.06 5.85
CA GLY A 308 -2.90 7.31 4.62
C GLY A 308 -2.81 5.81 4.84
N ALA A 309 -1.79 5.35 5.58
CA ALA A 309 -1.59 3.95 5.92
C ALA A 309 -2.73 3.39 6.80
N ASN A 310 -3.18 4.15 7.81
CA ASN A 310 -4.33 3.79 8.63
C ASN A 310 -5.61 3.63 7.79
N PHE A 311 -5.88 4.57 6.89
CA PHE A 311 -7.01 4.46 5.96
C PHE A 311 -6.91 3.20 5.10
N ALA A 312 -5.73 2.91 4.53
CA ALA A 312 -5.52 1.73 3.70
C ALA A 312 -5.75 0.41 4.46
N THR A 313 -5.22 0.30 5.69
CA THR A 313 -5.42 -0.88 6.54
C THR A 313 -6.90 -1.11 6.81
N VAL A 314 -7.63 -0.08 7.25
CA VAL A 314 -9.07 -0.22 7.53
C VAL A 314 -9.87 -0.51 6.25
N ASN A 315 -9.46 0.05 5.11
CA ASN A 315 -10.08 -0.25 3.83
C ASN A 315 -9.96 -1.73 3.46
N HIS A 316 -8.77 -2.32 3.60
CA HIS A 316 -8.54 -3.76 3.38
C HIS A 316 -9.39 -4.62 4.29
N LEU A 317 -9.36 -4.36 5.60
CA LEU A 317 -10.13 -5.14 6.57
C LEU A 317 -11.65 -5.05 6.33
N LEU A 318 -12.14 -3.85 5.97
CA LEU A 318 -13.55 -3.66 5.62
C LEU A 318 -13.93 -4.42 4.34
N ILE A 319 -13.06 -4.41 3.32
CA ILE A 319 -13.26 -5.20 2.09
C ILE A 319 -13.32 -6.69 2.44
N ASN A 320 -12.42 -7.19 3.29
CA ASN A 320 -12.40 -8.60 3.68
C ASN A 320 -13.69 -9.00 4.42
N ALA A 321 -14.20 -8.14 5.30
CA ALA A 321 -15.48 -8.38 5.98
C ALA A 321 -16.64 -8.42 4.98
N LEU A 322 -16.69 -7.47 4.05
CA LEU A 322 -17.72 -7.42 2.99
C LEU A 322 -17.64 -8.61 2.02
N VAL A 323 -16.44 -9.07 1.70
CA VAL A 323 -16.22 -10.27 0.89
C VAL A 323 -16.70 -11.50 1.65
N LEU A 324 -16.33 -11.67 2.92
CA LEU A 324 -16.80 -12.79 3.74
C LEU A 324 -18.33 -12.83 3.83
N GLU A 325 -18.99 -11.68 4.00
CA GLU A 325 -20.45 -11.58 3.96
C GLU A 325 -21.05 -12.02 2.61
N ALA A 326 -20.37 -11.74 1.49
CA ALA A 326 -20.79 -12.23 0.19
C ALA A 326 -20.64 -13.74 0.07
N PHE A 327 -19.55 -14.31 0.60
CA PHE A 327 -19.37 -15.76 0.69
C PHE A 327 -20.47 -16.39 1.55
N GLN A 328 -20.81 -15.81 2.70
CA GLN A 328 -21.86 -16.29 3.60
C GLN A 328 -23.27 -16.19 3.01
N GLU A 329 -23.53 -15.23 2.11
CA GLU A 329 -24.79 -15.17 1.36
C GLU A 329 -24.96 -16.37 0.42
N ILE A 330 -23.86 -16.82 -0.22
CA ILE A 330 -23.88 -17.92 -1.18
C ILE A 330 -23.72 -19.28 -0.47
N PHE A 331 -22.91 -19.33 0.57
CA PHE A 331 -22.55 -20.53 1.34
C PHE A 331 -22.81 -20.28 2.84
N PRO A 332 -24.05 -20.50 3.32
CA PRO A 332 -24.39 -20.23 4.71
C PRO A 332 -23.51 -21.03 5.69
N GLY A 333 -22.94 -20.34 6.67
CA GLY A 333 -22.09 -20.93 7.72
C GLY A 333 -20.59 -20.94 7.43
N VAL A 334 -20.17 -20.55 6.23
CA VAL A 334 -18.75 -20.43 5.88
C VAL A 334 -18.04 -19.38 6.78
N GLN A 335 -16.84 -19.71 7.20
CA GLN A 335 -15.97 -18.87 8.02
C GLN A 335 -14.78 -18.37 7.20
N GLY A 336 -14.28 -17.19 7.56
CA GLY A 336 -13.09 -16.60 6.96
C GLY A 336 -12.06 -16.26 8.03
N ARG A 337 -10.77 -16.39 7.68
CA ARG A 337 -9.64 -16.07 8.54
C ARG A 337 -8.58 -15.30 7.75
N LEU A 338 -7.99 -14.29 8.39
CA LEU A 338 -6.74 -13.65 7.98
C LEU A 338 -5.56 -14.28 8.71
#